data_AF-A0A9P7CVJ5-F1
#
_entry.id   AF-A0A9P7CVJ5-F1
#
_cell.length_a   1.000
_cell.length_b   1.000
_cell.length_c   1.000
_cell.angle_alpha   90.00
_cell.angle_beta   90.00
_cell.angle_gamma   90.00
#
_symmetry.space_group_name_H-M   'P 1'
#
loop_
_entity.id
_entity.type
_entity.pdbx_description
1 polymer ?
#
loop_
_entity_poly.entity_id
_entity_poly.type
_entity_poly.pdbx_seq_one_letter_code
_entity_poly.pdbx_strand_id
1 'polypeptide(L)'
;MDKYANLSNFLYNNYVQALEAIATTSAFLAESPMDPDTPFETDLDNEKSSLEKMSCKKDATPVQVDYVRTLVKYEDVLLAYDMAHAQFSRLDLRANYSSKEIGNIRRCHMHTAAKCDKKQEVVEDFERQMEIDEHWSPDHPERIQAQSHITHHLFFKAVDDVERLVVMRLLELTKLQMNGLTEFDLLSHNDGQIQTKQWANPLYRQASTQYFDGVHAKEEVQRLNVEVGHLMTKIHDDAIYYPCTIATLSAEDSPLDSELSWQWDQLQLLNLWHQQRIHQIQSLCGYSRPLIPGARLGAASGVSLADGGTGIDEDVDNEEPSYDGEHMQQVEGYIDGLEHHAANDL
;
A
#
# COMPACT_ATOMS: atom_id res chain seq x y z
N MET A 1 -19.00 -22.16 0.64
CA MET A 1 -19.92 -22.32 -0.48
C MET A 1 -20.29 -20.99 -1.14
N ASP A 2 -20.86 -20.01 -0.41
CA ASP A 2 -21.33 -18.73 -1.00
C ASP A 2 -20.28 -17.96 -1.81
N LYS A 3 -19.02 -18.00 -1.37
CA LYS A 3 -17.89 -17.40 -2.06
C LYS A 3 -17.63 -18.02 -3.44
N TYR A 4 -17.62 -19.35 -3.51
CA TYR A 4 -17.46 -20.09 -4.76
C TYR A 4 -18.62 -19.83 -5.71
N ALA A 5 -19.86 -19.91 -5.19
CA ALA A 5 -21.07 -19.65 -5.97
C ALA A 5 -21.09 -18.27 -6.67
N ASN A 6 -20.48 -17.25 -6.07
CA ASN A 6 -20.43 -15.90 -6.63
C ASN A 6 -19.25 -15.65 -7.57
N LEU A 7 -18.26 -16.54 -7.62
CA LEU A 7 -17.00 -16.32 -8.33
C LEU A 7 -17.21 -16.07 -9.83
N SER A 8 -18.00 -16.90 -10.53
CA SER A 8 -18.20 -16.71 -11.97
C SER A 8 -19.01 -15.46 -12.31
N ASN A 9 -19.90 -15.00 -11.44
CA ASN A 9 -20.61 -13.74 -11.62
C ASN A 9 -19.66 -12.54 -11.41
N PHE A 10 -18.78 -12.61 -10.41
CA PHE A 10 -17.76 -11.60 -10.19
C PHE A 10 -16.81 -11.48 -11.39
N LEU A 11 -16.28 -12.62 -11.86
CA LEU A 11 -15.41 -12.66 -13.05
C LEU A 11 -16.12 -12.09 -14.29
N TYR A 12 -17.38 -12.49 -14.54
CA TYR A 12 -18.16 -11.97 -15.67
C TYR A 12 -18.38 -10.45 -15.59
N ASN A 13 -18.78 -9.93 -14.43
CA ASN A 13 -19.05 -8.51 -14.26
C ASN A 13 -17.78 -7.67 -14.44
N ASN A 14 -16.65 -8.10 -13.87
CA ASN A 14 -15.38 -7.40 -14.03
C ASN A 14 -14.91 -7.45 -15.49
N TYR A 15 -15.16 -8.56 -16.19
CA TYR A 15 -14.83 -8.68 -17.61
C TYR A 15 -15.59 -7.67 -18.47
N VAL A 16 -16.90 -7.56 -18.25
CA VAL A 16 -17.74 -6.59 -18.96
C VAL A 16 -17.30 -5.16 -18.64
N GLN A 17 -17.05 -4.85 -17.36
CA GLN A 17 -16.57 -3.53 -16.95
C GLN A 17 -15.22 -3.18 -17.59
N ALA A 18 -14.27 -4.12 -17.65
CA ALA A 18 -12.98 -3.89 -18.29
C ALA A 18 -13.15 -3.64 -19.80
N LEU A 19 -14.01 -4.39 -20.49
CA LEU A 19 -14.30 -4.14 -21.91
C LEU A 19 -14.98 -2.78 -22.13
N GLU A 20 -15.92 -2.39 -21.27
CA GLU A 20 -16.57 -1.08 -21.32
C GLU A 20 -15.57 0.05 -21.09
N ALA A 21 -14.64 -0.11 -20.15
CA ALA A 21 -13.57 0.85 -19.89
C ALA A 21 -12.63 1.00 -21.09
N ILE A 22 -12.25 -0.10 -21.76
CA ILE A 22 -11.45 -0.07 -23.00
C ILE A 22 -12.21 0.68 -24.09
N ALA A 23 -13.49 0.37 -24.30
CA ALA A 23 -14.31 1.02 -25.32
C ALA A 23 -14.45 2.53 -25.05
N THR A 24 -14.75 2.89 -23.80
CA THR A 24 -14.89 4.29 -23.36
C THR A 24 -13.58 5.07 -23.57
N THR A 25 -12.45 4.48 -23.16
CA THR A 25 -11.13 5.09 -23.34
C THR A 25 -10.80 5.28 -24.82
N SER A 26 -11.06 4.27 -25.66
CA SER A 26 -10.78 4.34 -27.08
C SER A 26 -11.60 5.43 -27.79
N ALA A 27 -12.86 5.62 -27.39
CA ALA A 27 -13.71 6.69 -27.91
C ALA A 27 -13.21 8.06 -27.45
N PHE A 28 -12.85 8.20 -26.17
CA PHE A 28 -12.32 9.44 -25.62
C PHE A 28 -11.02 9.87 -26.30
N LEU A 29 -10.07 8.95 -26.48
CA LEU A 29 -8.80 9.24 -27.15
C LEU A 29 -8.97 9.57 -28.64
N ALA A 30 -9.97 8.98 -29.31
CA ALA A 30 -10.28 9.31 -30.70
C ALA A 30 -10.88 10.73 -30.87
N GLU A 31 -11.62 11.23 -29.88
CA GLU A 31 -12.19 12.58 -29.88
C GLU A 31 -11.25 13.65 -29.29
N SER A 32 -10.21 13.21 -28.57
CA SER A 32 -9.25 14.09 -27.92
C SER A 32 -8.37 14.82 -28.94
N PRO A 33 -8.01 16.09 -28.70
CA PRO A 33 -7.06 16.83 -29.53
C PRO A 33 -5.60 16.38 -29.37
N MET A 34 -5.32 15.36 -28.55
CA MET A 34 -3.97 14.82 -28.33
C MET A 34 -3.57 13.83 -29.42
N ASP A 35 -2.28 13.78 -29.72
CA ASP A 35 -1.72 12.83 -30.68
C ASP A 35 -1.87 11.40 -30.14
N PRO A 36 -2.33 10.41 -30.92
CA PRO A 36 -2.31 9.01 -30.52
C PRO A 36 -0.94 8.50 -30.02
N ASP A 37 0.16 9.10 -30.48
CA ASP A 37 1.52 8.74 -30.05
C ASP A 37 2.04 9.59 -28.87
N THR A 38 1.14 10.22 -28.11
CA THR A 38 1.52 11.02 -26.93
C THR A 38 2.24 10.14 -25.90
N PRO A 39 3.46 10.51 -25.45
CA PRO A 39 4.29 9.66 -24.59
C PRO A 39 3.88 9.73 -23.11
N PHE A 40 2.62 9.37 -22.81
CA PHE A 40 2.06 9.44 -21.46
C PHE A 40 2.90 8.68 -20.41
N GLU A 41 3.46 7.53 -20.79
CA GLU A 41 4.32 6.72 -19.92
C GLU A 41 5.62 7.43 -19.55
N THR A 42 6.30 8.01 -20.54
CA THR A 42 7.55 8.77 -20.30
C THR A 42 7.29 10.03 -19.49
N ASP A 43 6.14 10.68 -19.69
CA ASP A 43 5.77 11.87 -18.94
C ASP A 43 5.43 11.56 -17.47
N LEU A 44 4.89 10.37 -17.18
CA LEU A 44 4.67 9.89 -15.81
C LEU A 44 6.00 9.65 -15.07
N ASP A 45 6.99 9.04 -15.74
CA ASP A 45 8.34 8.87 -15.19
C ASP A 45 9.05 10.21 -14.95
N ASN A 46 8.86 11.16 -15.87
CA ASN A 46 9.34 12.52 -15.73
C ASN A 46 8.67 13.26 -14.56
N GLU A 47 7.36 13.08 -14.36
CA GLU A 47 6.62 13.62 -13.21
C GLU A 47 7.20 13.07 -11.91
N LYS A 48 7.31 11.74 -11.77
CA LYS A 48 7.88 11.07 -10.60
C LYS A 48 9.27 11.58 -10.26
N SER A 49 10.18 11.57 -11.24
CA SER A 49 11.55 12.05 -11.09
C SER A 49 11.62 13.52 -10.68
N SER A 50 10.65 14.32 -11.09
CA SER A 50 10.56 15.75 -10.73
C SER A 50 10.10 15.94 -9.29
N LEU A 51 9.10 15.17 -8.85
CA LEU A 51 8.56 15.21 -7.50
C LEU A 51 9.58 14.70 -6.47
N GLU A 52 10.32 13.63 -6.78
CA GLU A 52 11.38 13.11 -5.92
C GLU A 52 12.49 14.15 -5.68
N LYS A 53 12.89 14.87 -6.73
CA LYS A 53 13.88 15.97 -6.63
C LYS A 53 13.38 17.13 -5.77
N MET A 54 12.08 17.42 -5.80
CA MET A 54 11.49 18.43 -4.93
C MET A 54 11.45 17.97 -3.48
N SER A 55 11.16 16.69 -3.24
CA SER A 55 11.14 16.11 -1.89
C SER A 55 12.52 16.07 -1.23
N CYS A 56 13.61 15.98 -1.99
CA CYS A 56 14.97 15.82 -1.48
C CYS A 56 15.66 17.14 -1.05
N LYS A 57 15.06 18.31 -1.31
CA LYS A 57 15.66 19.62 -0.97
C LYS A 57 15.59 20.01 0.52
N LYS A 58 14.93 19.20 1.36
CA LYS A 58 14.90 19.31 2.82
C LYS A 58 15.67 18.08 3.30
N ASP A 59 16.91 18.20 3.77
CA ASP A 59 17.17 18.45 5.19
C ASP A 59 18.62 18.88 5.47
N ALA A 60 18.77 19.75 6.47
CA ALA A 60 20.01 19.86 7.25
C ALA A 60 20.31 18.51 7.92
N THR A 61 21.56 18.23 8.32
CA THR A 61 21.92 16.97 8.99
C THR A 61 20.99 16.76 10.19
N PRO A 62 20.10 15.73 10.15
CA PRO A 62 19.00 15.60 11.12
C PRO A 62 19.49 15.52 12.57
N VAL A 63 20.71 15.00 12.74
CA VAL A 63 21.39 14.84 14.03
C VAL A 63 21.67 16.16 14.75
N GLN A 64 22.09 17.22 14.04
CA GLN A 64 22.37 18.53 14.66
C GLN A 64 21.09 19.20 15.15
N VAL A 65 20.01 19.10 14.36
CA VAL A 65 18.69 19.64 14.71
C VAL A 65 18.11 18.90 15.92
N ASP A 66 18.25 17.58 15.97
CA ASP A 66 17.76 16.78 17.10
C ASP A 66 18.58 17.02 18.38
N TYR A 67 19.90 17.20 18.26
CA TYR A 67 20.75 17.61 19.38
C TYR A 67 20.34 18.98 19.95
N VAL A 68 20.14 20.01 19.11
CA VAL A 68 19.68 21.32 19.63
C VAL A 68 18.30 21.23 20.26
N ARG A 69 17.40 20.42 19.71
CA ARG A 69 16.08 20.19 20.30
C ARG A 69 16.17 19.46 21.65
N THR A 70 17.11 18.53 21.84
CA THR A 70 17.32 17.86 23.13
C THR A 70 18.00 18.77 24.14
N LEU A 71 18.94 19.61 23.71
CA LEU A 71 19.56 20.66 24.53
C LEU A 71 18.54 21.64 25.11
N VAL A 72 17.66 22.21 24.28
CA VAL A 72 16.62 23.14 24.76
C VAL A 72 15.71 22.46 25.81
N LYS A 73 15.33 21.20 25.58
CA LYS A 73 14.53 20.43 26.55
C LYS A 73 15.29 20.09 27.83
N TYR A 74 16.61 19.92 27.75
CA TYR A 74 17.47 19.69 28.91
C TYR A 74 17.56 20.96 29.77
N GLU A 75 17.73 22.13 29.14
CA GLU A 75 17.72 23.43 29.82
C GLU A 75 16.39 23.71 30.54
N ASP A 76 15.25 23.39 29.93
CA ASP A 76 13.93 23.49 30.58
C ASP A 76 13.83 22.60 31.84
N VAL A 77 14.42 21.40 31.80
CA VAL A 77 14.45 20.46 32.93
C VAL A 77 15.42 20.92 34.00
N LEU A 78 16.58 21.48 33.62
CA LEU A 78 17.54 22.08 34.54
C LEU A 78 16.92 23.23 35.33
N LEU A 79 16.20 24.13 34.66
CA LEU A 79 15.50 25.23 35.33
C LEU A 79 14.46 24.71 36.33
N ALA A 80 13.71 23.68 35.97
CA ALA A 80 12.74 23.03 36.87
C ALA A 80 13.43 22.35 38.06
N TYR A 81 14.59 21.73 37.85
CA TYR A 81 15.42 21.15 38.91
C TYR A 81 15.93 22.24 39.86
N ASP A 82 16.47 23.35 39.36
CA ASP A 82 16.99 24.46 40.19
C ASP A 82 15.89 25.05 41.08
N MET A 83 14.68 25.22 40.54
CA MET A 83 13.52 25.65 41.31
C MET A 83 13.15 24.65 42.42
N ALA A 84 13.14 23.34 42.11
CA ALA A 84 12.85 22.30 43.08
C ALA A 84 13.96 22.15 44.14
N HIS A 85 15.22 22.30 43.74
CA HIS A 85 16.37 22.27 44.62
C HIS A 85 16.38 23.49 45.56
N ALA A 86 16.07 24.68 45.06
CA ALA A 86 15.93 25.87 45.91
C ALA A 86 14.80 25.70 46.94
N GLN A 87 13.69 25.04 46.58
CA GLN A 87 12.62 24.71 47.53
C GLN A 87 13.06 23.67 48.56
N PHE A 88 13.79 22.64 48.13
CA PHE A 88 14.35 21.62 49.02
C PHE A 88 15.36 22.21 50.02
N SER A 89 16.31 23.03 49.56
CA SER A 89 17.30 23.71 50.42
C SER A 89 16.67 24.70 51.40
N ARG A 90 15.49 25.25 51.07
CA ARG A 90 14.70 26.09 51.99
C ARG A 90 14.01 25.30 53.11
N LEU A 91 13.90 23.97 53.02
CA LEU A 91 13.36 23.13 54.10
C LEU A 91 14.24 23.19 55.36
N ASP A 92 15.56 23.31 55.21
CA ASP A 92 16.51 23.38 56.34
C ASP A 92 16.48 24.75 57.06
N LEU A 93 15.89 25.78 56.44
CA LEU A 93 15.92 27.17 56.93
C LEU A 93 14.60 27.66 57.55
N ARG A 94 13.48 26.92 57.44
CA ARG A 94 12.17 27.34 58.00
C ARG A 94 11.43 26.19 58.66
N ALA A 95 11.08 26.35 59.94
CA ALA A 95 10.41 25.37 60.79
C ALA A 95 8.87 25.26 60.64
N ASN A 96 8.27 25.79 59.57
CA ASN A 96 6.80 25.94 59.45
C ASN A 96 6.14 25.03 58.40
N TYR A 97 6.79 23.96 57.94
CA TYR A 97 6.22 23.05 56.94
C TYR A 97 5.47 21.87 57.58
N SER A 98 4.34 21.51 56.98
CA SER A 98 3.61 20.28 57.31
C SER A 98 4.35 19.04 56.81
N SER A 99 4.20 17.91 57.50
CA SER A 99 4.80 16.60 57.10
C SER A 99 4.43 16.21 55.66
N LYS A 100 3.20 16.51 55.22
CA LYS A 100 2.75 16.27 53.84
C LYS A 100 3.50 17.14 52.82
N GLU A 101 3.78 18.39 53.17
CA GLU A 101 4.48 19.36 52.31
C GLU A 101 5.97 18.99 52.18
N ILE A 102 6.60 18.58 53.28
CA ILE A 102 7.98 18.07 53.28
C ILE A 102 8.10 16.85 52.36
N GLY A 103 7.15 15.90 52.46
CA GLY A 103 7.10 14.73 51.59
C GLY A 103 6.92 15.08 50.10
N ASN A 104 6.11 16.10 49.80
CA ASN A 104 5.91 16.58 48.43
C ASN A 104 7.17 17.24 47.85
N ILE A 105 7.83 18.12 48.60
CA ILE A 105 9.04 18.82 48.16
C ILE A 105 10.18 17.82 47.92
N ARG A 106 10.36 16.85 48.81
CA ARG A 106 11.35 15.75 48.64
C ARG A 106 11.09 14.94 47.37
N ARG A 107 9.83 14.53 47.13
CA ARG A 107 9.46 13.81 45.91
C ARG A 107 9.66 14.64 44.66
N CYS A 108 9.32 15.92 44.69
CA CYS A 108 9.53 16.84 43.57
C CYS A 108 11.01 17.00 43.23
N HIS A 109 11.87 17.21 44.24
CA HIS A 109 13.33 17.30 44.08
C HIS A 109 13.91 16.00 43.51
N MET A 110 13.55 14.84 44.09
CA MET A 110 14.00 13.55 43.56
C MET A 110 13.54 13.29 42.12
N HIS A 111 12.29 13.62 41.80
CA HIS A 111 11.73 13.37 40.46
C HIS A 111 12.36 14.27 39.41
N THR A 112 12.57 15.55 39.73
CA THR A 112 13.22 16.51 38.83
C THR A 112 14.71 16.20 38.66
N ALA A 113 15.41 15.77 39.71
CA ALA A 113 16.79 15.29 39.64
C ALA A 113 16.92 14.08 38.70
N ALA A 114 16.12 13.03 38.92
CA ALA A 114 16.13 11.84 38.06
C ALA A 114 15.74 12.14 36.61
N LYS A 115 14.93 13.17 36.36
CA LYS A 115 14.58 13.64 35.01
C LYS A 115 15.73 14.41 34.35
N CYS A 116 16.47 15.19 35.14
CA CYS A 116 17.67 15.89 34.72
C CYS A 116 18.75 14.90 34.29
N ASP A 117 19.06 13.91 35.13
CA ASP A 117 20.07 12.88 34.85
C ASP A 117 19.77 12.15 33.53
N LYS A 118 18.52 11.72 33.33
CA LYS A 118 18.09 11.05 32.09
C LYS A 118 18.21 11.94 30.85
N LYS A 119 17.97 13.24 30.98
CA LYS A 119 18.08 14.17 29.84
C LYS A 119 19.52 14.55 29.56
N GLN A 120 20.35 14.62 30.58
CA GLN A 120 21.79 14.77 30.45
C GLN A 120 22.40 13.57 29.72
N GLU A 121 22.04 12.33 30.09
CA GLU A 121 22.51 11.12 29.42
C GLU A 121 22.22 11.15 27.91
N VAL A 122 21.00 11.55 27.52
CA VAL A 122 20.62 11.69 26.10
C VAL A 122 21.45 12.77 25.38
N VAL A 123 21.75 13.89 26.04
CA VAL A 123 22.59 14.96 25.48
C VAL A 123 24.04 14.47 25.31
N GLU A 124 24.59 13.80 26.32
CA GLU A 124 25.92 13.20 26.27
C GLU A 124 26.03 12.12 25.19
N ASP A 125 24.97 11.34 24.95
CA ASP A 125 24.92 10.37 23.85
C ASP A 125 25.04 11.06 22.48
N PHE A 126 24.35 12.19 22.28
CA PHE A 126 24.47 12.99 21.06
C PHE A 126 25.85 13.65 20.91
N GLU A 127 26.44 14.13 22.01
CA GLU A 127 27.80 14.70 22.01
C GLU A 127 28.84 13.64 21.64
N ARG A 128 28.71 12.41 22.17
CA ARG A 128 29.54 11.27 21.77
C ARG A 128 29.35 10.89 20.31
N GLN A 129 28.13 10.95 19.80
CA GLN A 129 27.81 10.62 18.40
C GLN A 129 28.39 11.66 17.41
N MET A 130 28.42 12.94 17.80
CA MET A 130 28.90 14.03 16.94
C MET A 130 30.36 14.43 17.20
N GLU A 131 31.06 13.73 18.10
CA GLU A 131 32.44 14.03 18.51
C GLU A 131 32.61 15.49 18.99
N ILE A 132 31.62 15.99 19.74
CA ILE A 132 31.64 17.35 20.29
C ILE A 132 32.40 17.35 21.61
N ASP A 133 33.52 18.06 21.65
CA ASP A 133 34.36 18.19 22.85
C ASP A 133 33.82 19.23 23.85
N GLU A 134 33.05 20.22 23.40
CA GLU A 134 32.52 21.31 24.23
C GLU A 134 31.00 21.47 24.07
N HIS A 135 30.29 21.41 25.20
CA HIS A 135 28.84 21.58 25.27
C HIS A 135 28.38 22.90 24.63
N TRP A 136 27.37 22.84 23.74
CA TRP A 136 26.91 24.03 23.01
C TRP A 136 26.18 25.02 23.91
N SER A 137 26.90 26.09 24.28
CA SER A 137 26.31 27.23 24.99
C SER A 137 25.29 27.97 24.11
N PRO A 138 24.40 28.79 24.71
CA PRO A 138 23.43 29.60 23.95
C PRO A 138 24.06 30.52 22.89
N ASP A 139 25.33 30.89 23.06
CA ASP A 139 26.09 31.75 22.14
C ASP A 139 26.87 30.97 21.07
N HIS A 140 26.81 29.63 21.07
CA HIS A 140 27.55 28.79 20.13
C HIS A 140 27.02 28.95 18.69
N PRO A 141 27.88 29.22 17.68
CA PRO A 141 27.44 29.52 16.32
C PRO A 141 26.66 28.38 15.66
N GLU A 142 27.05 27.13 15.88
CA GLU A 142 26.37 25.96 15.31
C GLU A 142 24.99 25.74 15.96
N ARG A 143 24.84 26.09 17.25
CA ARG A 143 23.56 26.06 17.95
C ARG A 143 22.63 27.13 17.38
N ILE A 144 23.13 28.36 17.19
CA ILE A 144 22.36 29.47 16.61
C ILE A 144 21.91 29.11 15.18
N GLN A 145 22.80 28.50 14.39
CA GLN A 145 22.49 28.04 13.05
C GLN A 145 21.40 26.96 13.06
N ALA A 146 21.56 25.89 13.85
CA ALA A 146 20.58 24.82 13.95
C ALA A 146 19.24 25.32 14.53
N GLN A 147 19.25 26.26 15.48
CA GLN A 147 18.05 26.89 16.00
C GLN A 147 17.33 27.72 14.92
N SER A 148 18.07 28.43 14.08
CA SER A 148 17.53 29.12 12.90
C SER A 148 16.92 28.12 11.90
N HIS A 149 17.59 26.99 11.64
CA HIS A 149 17.02 25.93 10.81
C HIS A 149 15.71 25.36 11.38
N ILE A 150 15.64 25.15 12.69
CA ILE A 150 14.41 24.68 13.37
C ILE A 150 13.26 25.68 13.15
N THR A 151 13.50 26.97 13.36
CA THR A 151 12.44 27.99 13.22
C THR A 151 12.01 28.14 11.77
N HIS A 152 12.95 28.16 10.82
CA HIS A 152 12.65 28.16 9.39
C HIS A 152 11.86 26.92 8.97
N HIS A 153 12.26 25.73 9.43
CA HIS A 153 11.53 24.49 9.13
C HIS A 153 10.10 24.53 9.69
N LEU A 154 9.90 25.02 10.92
CA LEU A 154 8.55 25.14 11.49
C LEU A 154 7.66 26.09 10.67
N PHE A 155 8.22 27.20 10.18
CA PHE A 155 7.51 28.10 9.27
C PHE A 155 7.15 27.41 7.95
N PHE A 156 8.13 26.79 7.27
CA PHE A 156 7.87 26.12 6.00
C PHE A 156 6.92 24.93 6.14
N LYS A 157 7.01 24.17 7.24
CA LYS A 157 6.04 23.10 7.53
C LYS A 157 4.63 23.66 7.72
N ALA A 158 4.47 24.77 8.43
CA ALA A 158 3.16 25.40 8.58
C ALA A 158 2.62 25.90 7.23
N VAL A 159 3.48 26.41 6.34
CA VAL A 159 3.12 26.76 4.96
C VAL A 159 2.70 25.52 4.17
N ASP A 160 3.49 24.45 4.20
CA ASP A 160 3.18 23.18 3.53
C ASP A 160 1.84 22.59 4.02
N ASP A 161 1.58 22.64 5.34
CA ASP A 161 0.34 22.15 5.95
C ASP A 161 -0.88 22.97 5.47
N VAL A 162 -0.75 24.30 5.40
CA VAL A 162 -1.80 25.17 4.87
C VAL A 162 -2.02 24.93 3.37
N GLU A 163 -0.95 24.81 2.58
CA GLU A 163 -1.03 24.49 1.16
C GLU A 163 -1.76 23.17 0.93
N ARG A 164 -1.38 22.12 1.67
CA ARG A 164 -2.05 20.82 1.62
C ARG A 164 -3.53 20.92 1.97
N LEU A 165 -3.89 21.64 3.03
CA LEU A 165 -5.29 21.81 3.42
C LEU A 165 -6.11 22.54 2.35
N VAL A 166 -5.53 23.57 1.72
CA VAL A 166 -6.18 24.28 0.61
C VAL A 166 -6.35 23.35 -0.59
N VAL A 167 -5.31 22.62 -1.00
CA VAL A 167 -5.38 21.66 -2.12
C VAL A 167 -6.39 20.56 -1.85
N MET A 168 -6.40 19.98 -0.63
CA MET A 168 -7.40 18.99 -0.23
C MET A 168 -8.81 19.55 -0.36
N ARG A 169 -9.04 20.77 0.16
CA ARG A 169 -10.36 21.41 0.11
C ARG A 169 -10.80 21.69 -1.33
N LEU A 170 -9.89 22.11 -2.19
CA LEU A 170 -10.16 22.33 -3.61
C LEU A 170 -10.50 21.02 -4.34
N LEU A 171 -9.80 19.93 -4.03
CA LEU A 171 -10.10 18.62 -4.61
C LEU A 171 -11.48 18.12 -4.18
N GLU A 172 -11.85 18.29 -2.91
CA GLU A 172 -13.20 17.99 -2.42
C GLU A 172 -14.26 18.79 -3.19
N LEU A 173 -14.06 20.10 -3.39
CA LEU A 173 -14.99 20.96 -4.11
C LEU A 173 -15.09 20.59 -5.60
N THR A 174 -13.97 20.17 -6.20
CA THR A 174 -13.94 19.67 -7.59
C THR A 174 -14.73 18.37 -7.73
N LYS A 175 -14.59 17.44 -6.78
CA LYS A 175 -15.39 16.20 -6.74
C LYS A 175 -16.89 16.47 -6.59
N LEU A 176 -17.28 17.59 -5.98
CA LEU A 176 -18.67 18.01 -5.84
C LEU A 176 -19.24 18.75 -7.07
N GLN A 177 -18.53 18.74 -8.21
CA GLN A 177 -18.95 19.42 -9.46
C GLN A 177 -19.27 20.90 -9.27
N MET A 178 -18.65 21.56 -8.29
CA MET A 178 -18.76 23.01 -8.12
C MET A 178 -17.72 23.68 -9.02
N ASN A 179 -18.21 24.18 -10.15
CA ASN A 179 -17.52 24.84 -11.26
C ASN A 179 -16.30 25.71 -10.86
N GLY A 180 -15.22 25.61 -11.65
CA GLY A 180 -14.22 26.69 -11.79
C GLY A 180 -12.75 26.30 -11.62
N LEU A 181 -12.25 25.32 -12.39
CA LEU A 181 -10.81 24.94 -12.40
C LEU A 181 -9.88 25.96 -13.07
N THR A 182 -10.33 27.19 -13.34
CA THR A 182 -9.55 28.17 -14.10
C THR A 182 -8.73 29.14 -13.25
N GLU A 183 -8.79 29.09 -11.91
CA GLU A 183 -8.29 30.22 -11.10
C GLU A 183 -7.48 29.82 -9.86
N PHE A 184 -6.53 28.87 -9.91
CA PHE A 184 -5.67 28.68 -8.73
C PHE A 184 -4.19 28.48 -9.06
N ASP A 185 -3.52 29.63 -9.13
CA ASP A 185 -2.07 29.87 -9.18
C ASP A 185 -1.34 29.47 -7.87
N LEU A 186 -1.88 28.59 -7.03
CA LEU A 186 -1.23 28.24 -5.75
C LEU A 186 -0.01 27.33 -5.94
N LEU A 187 -0.07 26.41 -6.92
CA LEU A 187 1.10 25.66 -7.38
C LEU A 187 2.07 26.52 -8.22
N SER A 188 1.72 27.78 -8.54
CA SER A 188 2.57 28.66 -9.36
C SER A 188 3.77 29.24 -8.62
N HIS A 189 3.68 29.34 -7.29
CA HIS A 189 4.61 30.15 -6.51
C HIS A 189 5.85 29.40 -6.03
N ASN A 190 5.96 28.08 -6.23
CA ASN A 190 7.06 27.28 -5.67
C ASN A 190 8.05 26.71 -6.70
N ASP A 191 7.65 26.53 -7.98
CA ASP A 191 8.60 26.22 -9.05
C ASP A 191 7.97 26.52 -10.43
N GLY A 192 8.36 27.63 -11.06
CA GLY A 192 7.88 28.02 -12.39
C GLY A 192 8.18 26.99 -13.50
N GLN A 193 9.00 25.98 -13.20
CA GLN A 193 9.31 24.86 -14.10
C GLN A 193 8.26 23.74 -14.11
N ILE A 194 7.36 23.67 -13.13
CA ILE A 194 6.32 22.62 -13.08
C ILE A 194 5.20 22.94 -14.06
N GLN A 195 4.75 24.19 -14.08
CA GLN A 195 3.69 24.64 -15.00
C GLN A 195 4.09 24.59 -16.47
N THR A 196 5.39 24.63 -16.76
CA THR A 196 5.91 24.49 -18.14
C THR A 196 5.90 23.05 -18.64
N LYS A 197 5.65 22.06 -17.77
CA LYS A 197 5.64 20.65 -18.16
C LYS A 197 4.27 20.25 -18.69
N GLN A 198 4.25 19.41 -19.73
CA GLN A 198 3.03 18.99 -20.40
C GLN A 198 2.08 18.23 -19.45
N TRP A 199 2.61 17.40 -18.55
CA TRP A 199 1.82 16.68 -17.54
C TRP A 199 1.14 17.59 -16.49
N ALA A 200 1.57 18.85 -16.35
CA ALA A 200 0.90 19.82 -15.47
C ALA A 200 -0.34 20.46 -16.13
N ASN A 201 -0.54 20.27 -17.45
CA ASN A 201 -1.71 20.77 -18.16
C ASN A 201 -2.96 19.95 -17.79
N PRO A 202 -4.07 20.57 -17.32
CA PRO A 202 -5.28 19.84 -16.93
C PRO A 202 -5.88 18.95 -18.03
N LEU A 203 -5.87 19.41 -19.29
CA LEU A 203 -6.40 18.64 -20.42
C LEU A 203 -5.52 17.43 -20.72
N TYR A 204 -4.20 17.62 -20.66
CA TYR A 204 -3.24 16.52 -20.80
C TYR A 204 -3.41 15.50 -19.66
N ARG A 205 -3.59 15.97 -18.43
CA ARG A 205 -3.79 15.10 -17.26
C ARG A 205 -5.06 14.27 -17.37
N GLN A 206 -6.15 14.88 -17.81
CA GLN A 206 -7.41 14.17 -18.06
C GLN A 206 -7.21 13.09 -19.14
N ALA A 207 -6.52 13.41 -20.23
CA ALA A 207 -6.21 12.44 -21.28
C ALA A 207 -5.29 11.32 -20.80
N SER A 208 -4.27 11.65 -20.01
CA SER A 208 -3.34 10.70 -19.41
C SER A 208 -4.06 9.72 -18.47
N THR A 209 -4.95 10.22 -17.58
CA THR A 209 -5.76 9.35 -16.71
C THR A 209 -6.62 8.39 -17.54
N GLN A 210 -7.32 8.89 -18.55
CA GLN A 210 -8.14 8.03 -19.41
C GLN A 210 -7.28 6.99 -20.15
N TYR A 211 -6.11 7.38 -20.66
CA TYR A 211 -5.17 6.45 -21.28
C TYR A 211 -4.78 5.31 -20.33
N PHE A 212 -4.33 5.64 -19.11
CA PHE A 212 -3.93 4.63 -18.12
C PHE A 212 -5.11 3.77 -17.64
N ASP A 213 -6.32 4.33 -17.50
CA ASP A 213 -7.52 3.54 -17.21
C ASP A 213 -7.76 2.48 -18.30
N GLY A 214 -7.56 2.83 -19.58
CA GLY A 214 -7.66 1.89 -20.70
C GLY A 214 -6.52 0.88 -20.77
N VAL A 215 -5.29 1.25 -20.40
CA VAL A 215 -4.15 0.32 -20.29
C VAL A 215 -4.43 -0.70 -19.19
N HIS A 216 -4.80 -0.26 -17.99
CA HIS A 216 -5.15 -1.14 -16.88
C HIS A 216 -6.35 -2.03 -17.19
N ALA A 217 -7.36 -1.51 -17.89
CA ALA A 217 -8.48 -2.33 -18.31
C ALA A 217 -8.06 -3.46 -19.28
N LYS A 218 -7.09 -3.22 -20.18
CA LYS A 218 -6.53 -4.28 -21.04
C LYS A 218 -5.77 -5.33 -20.23
N GLU A 219 -4.95 -4.90 -19.27
CA GLU A 219 -4.24 -5.78 -18.35
C GLU A 219 -5.21 -6.64 -17.53
N GLU A 220 -6.28 -6.02 -17.02
CA GLU A 220 -7.31 -6.73 -16.25
C GLU A 220 -8.05 -7.75 -17.12
N VAL A 221 -8.32 -7.49 -18.41
CA VAL A 221 -8.86 -8.52 -19.33
C VAL A 221 -7.89 -9.70 -19.47
N GLN A 222 -6.58 -9.44 -19.63
CA GLN A 222 -5.58 -10.51 -19.71
C GLN A 222 -5.54 -11.34 -18.43
N ARG A 223 -5.59 -10.68 -17.27
CA ARG A 223 -5.65 -11.33 -15.96
C ARG A 223 -6.92 -12.15 -15.77
N LEU A 224 -8.10 -11.59 -16.10
CA LEU A 224 -9.37 -12.30 -16.00
C LEU A 224 -9.42 -13.51 -16.93
N ASN A 225 -8.78 -13.45 -18.11
CA ASN A 225 -8.61 -14.63 -18.96
C ASN A 225 -7.86 -15.76 -18.21
N VAL A 226 -6.86 -15.41 -17.38
CA VAL A 226 -6.14 -16.39 -16.53
C VAL A 226 -7.06 -17.01 -15.50
N GLU A 227 -7.78 -16.18 -14.75
CA GLU A 227 -8.68 -16.63 -13.68
C GLU A 227 -9.83 -17.51 -14.20
N VAL A 228 -10.37 -17.17 -15.37
CA VAL A 228 -11.36 -18.01 -16.04
C VAL A 228 -10.76 -19.39 -16.37
N GLY A 229 -9.50 -19.42 -16.81
CA GLY A 229 -8.76 -20.67 -17.02
C GLY A 229 -8.57 -21.47 -15.73
N HIS A 230 -8.20 -20.83 -14.63
CA HIS A 230 -8.07 -21.49 -13.32
C HIS A 230 -9.40 -22.09 -12.85
N LEU A 231 -10.51 -21.35 -12.99
CA LEU A 231 -11.83 -21.85 -12.63
C LEU A 231 -12.23 -23.06 -13.49
N MET A 232 -11.94 -23.02 -14.79
CA MET A 232 -12.17 -24.17 -15.67
C MET A 232 -11.38 -25.40 -15.25
N THR A 233 -10.08 -25.23 -14.96
CA THR A 233 -9.21 -26.31 -14.49
C THR A 233 -9.71 -26.88 -13.17
N LYS A 234 -10.09 -26.01 -12.21
CA LYS A 234 -10.66 -26.46 -10.94
C LYS A 234 -11.93 -27.30 -11.14
N ILE A 235 -12.86 -26.87 -11.99
CA ILE A 235 -14.09 -27.62 -12.27
C ILE A 235 -13.76 -29.00 -12.88
N HIS A 236 -12.75 -29.07 -13.74
CA HIS A 236 -12.29 -30.32 -14.35
C HIS A 236 -11.65 -31.26 -13.33
N ASP A 237 -10.72 -30.74 -12.52
CA ASP A 237 -10.03 -31.51 -11.48
C ASP A 237 -11.01 -32.03 -10.43
N ASP A 238 -11.93 -31.18 -9.96
CA ASP A 238 -12.97 -31.56 -9.01
C ASP A 238 -13.86 -32.70 -9.59
N ALA A 239 -14.16 -32.67 -10.89
CA ALA A 239 -14.93 -33.71 -11.57
C ALA A 239 -14.21 -35.06 -11.69
N ILE A 240 -12.90 -35.10 -11.50
CA ILE A 240 -12.11 -36.34 -11.44
C ILE A 240 -11.91 -36.75 -9.98
N TYR A 241 -11.50 -35.80 -9.14
CA TYR A 241 -11.13 -36.03 -7.75
C TYR A 241 -12.30 -36.57 -6.91
N TYR A 242 -13.45 -35.88 -6.91
CA TYR A 242 -14.56 -36.25 -6.04
C TYR A 242 -15.09 -37.67 -6.34
N PRO A 243 -15.41 -38.03 -7.60
CA PRO A 243 -15.86 -39.39 -7.90
C PRO A 243 -14.84 -40.48 -7.56
N CYS A 244 -13.55 -40.24 -7.80
CA CYS A 244 -12.50 -41.20 -7.45
C CYS A 244 -12.37 -41.40 -5.94
N THR A 245 -12.40 -40.32 -5.16
CA THR A 245 -12.31 -40.39 -3.69
C THR A 245 -13.55 -41.03 -3.09
N ILE A 246 -14.76 -40.69 -3.56
CA ILE A 246 -16.04 -41.33 -3.19
C ILE A 246 -15.96 -42.84 -3.46
N ALA A 247 -15.55 -43.25 -4.67
CA ALA A 247 -15.42 -44.67 -5.00
C ALA A 247 -14.44 -45.43 -4.08
N THR A 248 -13.35 -44.78 -3.66
CA THR A 248 -12.36 -45.36 -2.74
C THR A 248 -12.91 -45.50 -1.32
N LEU A 249 -13.54 -44.45 -0.80
CA LEU A 249 -14.12 -44.43 0.54
C LEU A 249 -15.34 -45.35 0.69
N SER A 250 -16.12 -45.49 -0.39
CA SER A 250 -17.24 -46.43 -0.46
C SER A 250 -16.76 -47.89 -0.36
N ALA A 251 -15.58 -48.21 -0.90
CA ALA A 251 -14.97 -49.53 -0.77
C ALA A 251 -14.46 -49.83 0.66
N GLU A 252 -14.21 -48.79 1.45
CA GLU A 252 -13.78 -48.88 2.85
C GLU A 252 -14.95 -48.80 3.85
N ASP A 253 -16.20 -48.74 3.37
CA ASP A 253 -17.42 -48.56 4.17
C ASP A 253 -17.36 -47.34 5.13
N SER A 254 -16.72 -46.25 4.69
CA SER A 254 -16.55 -45.04 5.51
C SER A 254 -17.80 -44.16 5.49
N PRO A 255 -18.29 -43.65 6.65
CA PRO A 255 -19.42 -42.73 6.69
C PRO A 255 -19.12 -41.39 5.98
N LEU A 256 -17.83 -41.07 5.78
CA LEU A 256 -17.37 -39.88 5.06
C LEU A 256 -17.77 -39.88 3.58
N ASP A 257 -17.97 -41.06 2.99
CA ASP A 257 -18.43 -41.21 1.60
C ASP A 257 -19.76 -40.49 1.36
N SER A 258 -20.72 -40.69 2.27
CA SER A 258 -22.05 -40.10 2.15
C SER A 258 -22.04 -38.56 2.23
N GLU A 259 -21.16 -37.99 3.06
CA GLU A 259 -21.00 -36.54 3.21
C GLU A 259 -20.32 -35.94 1.98
N LEU A 260 -19.23 -36.56 1.49
CA LEU A 260 -18.54 -36.12 0.28
C LEU A 260 -19.43 -36.22 -0.97
N SER A 261 -20.27 -37.26 -1.04
CA SER A 261 -21.26 -37.42 -2.11
C SER A 261 -22.28 -36.30 -2.12
N TRP A 262 -22.83 -35.95 -0.95
CA TRP A 262 -23.75 -34.81 -0.83
C TRP A 262 -23.08 -33.47 -1.21
N GLN A 263 -21.84 -33.25 -0.75
CA GLN A 263 -21.09 -32.04 -1.11
C GLN A 263 -20.79 -31.97 -2.62
N TRP A 264 -20.44 -33.11 -3.23
CA TRP A 264 -20.22 -33.21 -4.67
C TRP A 264 -21.47 -32.86 -5.47
N ASP A 265 -22.65 -33.36 -5.07
CA ASP A 265 -23.93 -33.00 -5.70
C ASP A 265 -24.18 -31.48 -5.68
N GLN A 266 -23.89 -30.82 -4.56
CA GLN A 266 -24.01 -29.36 -4.45
C GLN A 266 -23.00 -28.62 -5.33
N LEU A 267 -21.75 -29.09 -5.39
CA LEU A 267 -20.71 -28.51 -6.24
C LEU A 267 -21.02 -28.69 -7.72
N GLN A 268 -21.56 -29.84 -8.14
CA GLN A 268 -21.98 -30.07 -9.53
C GLN A 268 -23.02 -29.05 -9.99
N LEU A 269 -24.01 -28.75 -9.13
CA LEU A 269 -25.01 -27.73 -9.43
C LEU A 269 -24.38 -26.35 -9.64
N LEU A 270 -23.46 -25.94 -8.77
CA LEU A 270 -22.74 -24.67 -8.91
C LEU A 270 -21.84 -24.65 -10.15
N ASN A 271 -21.17 -25.76 -10.44
CA ASN A 271 -20.29 -25.91 -11.60
C ASN A 271 -21.05 -25.73 -12.93
N LEU A 272 -22.32 -26.15 -13.01
CA LEU A 272 -23.18 -25.88 -14.18
C LEU A 272 -23.38 -24.36 -14.39
N TRP A 273 -23.62 -23.61 -13.31
CA TRP A 273 -23.73 -22.14 -13.38
C TRP A 273 -22.40 -21.49 -13.75
N HIS A 274 -21.29 -21.97 -13.20
CA HIS A 274 -19.95 -21.48 -13.55
C HIS A 274 -19.63 -21.73 -15.03
N GLN A 275 -19.89 -22.93 -15.54
CA GLN A 275 -19.71 -23.28 -16.96
C GLN A 275 -20.54 -22.37 -17.87
N GLN A 276 -21.80 -22.08 -17.53
CA GLN A 276 -22.63 -21.16 -18.31
C GLN A 276 -22.02 -19.75 -18.36
N ARG A 277 -21.54 -19.23 -17.23
CA ARG A 277 -20.90 -17.90 -17.19
C ARG A 277 -19.57 -17.87 -17.93
N ILE A 278 -18.76 -18.92 -17.81
CA ILE A 278 -17.51 -19.06 -18.54
C ILE A 278 -17.78 -19.02 -20.05
N HIS A 279 -18.80 -19.73 -20.54
CA HIS A 279 -19.19 -19.67 -21.95
C HIS A 279 -19.63 -18.27 -22.39
N GLN A 280 -20.31 -17.51 -21.52
CA GLN A 280 -20.63 -16.12 -21.81
C GLN A 280 -19.37 -15.27 -21.93
N ILE A 281 -18.39 -15.44 -21.03
CA ILE A 281 -17.11 -14.71 -21.10
C ILE A 281 -16.35 -15.08 -22.39
N GLN A 282 -16.28 -16.38 -22.72
CA GLN A 282 -15.61 -16.89 -23.92
C GLN A 282 -16.23 -16.35 -25.23
N SER A 283 -17.50 -15.94 -25.21
CA SER A 283 -18.17 -15.33 -26.36
C SER A 283 -17.85 -13.85 -26.56
N LEU A 284 -17.17 -13.20 -25.60
CA LEU A 284 -16.81 -11.78 -25.67
C LEU A 284 -15.53 -11.56 -26.49
N CYS A 285 -15.41 -10.38 -27.12
CA CYS A 285 -14.37 -10.05 -28.09
C CYS A 285 -12.94 -9.88 -27.52
N GLY A 286 -12.74 -10.06 -26.21
CA GLY A 286 -11.44 -9.96 -25.53
C GLY A 286 -10.83 -11.30 -25.10
N TYR A 287 -11.52 -12.42 -25.30
CA TYR A 287 -11.07 -13.71 -24.80
C TYR A 287 -10.07 -14.34 -25.78
N SER A 288 -8.83 -14.53 -25.32
CA SER A 288 -7.73 -15.00 -26.16
C SER A 288 -7.12 -16.34 -25.73
N ARG A 289 -7.61 -16.95 -24.65
CA ARG A 289 -7.05 -18.22 -24.13
C ARG A 289 -7.70 -19.46 -24.77
N PRO A 290 -7.02 -20.61 -24.75
CA PRO A 290 -7.58 -21.86 -25.24
C PRO A 290 -8.86 -22.23 -24.48
N LEU A 291 -9.87 -22.73 -25.21
CA LEU A 291 -11.16 -23.18 -24.69
C LEU A 291 -11.08 -24.48 -23.86
N ILE A 292 -9.86 -24.93 -23.51
CA ILE A 292 -9.59 -26.24 -22.94
C ILE A 292 -9.04 -26.05 -21.51
N PRO A 293 -9.52 -26.82 -20.52
CA PRO A 293 -8.93 -26.82 -19.17
C PRO A 293 -7.42 -27.09 -19.21
N GLY A 294 -6.65 -26.35 -18.40
CA GLY A 294 -5.21 -26.59 -18.27
C GLY A 294 -4.90 -27.81 -17.40
N ALA A 295 -3.66 -28.28 -17.43
CA ALA A 295 -3.19 -29.32 -16.51
C ALA A 295 -2.47 -28.68 -15.30
N ARG A 296 -2.83 -29.08 -14.08
CA ARG A 296 -2.09 -28.65 -12.87
C ARG A 296 -0.69 -29.27 -12.83
N LEU A 297 0.32 -28.45 -12.60
CA LEU A 297 1.68 -28.92 -12.30
C LEU A 297 1.67 -29.65 -10.95
N GLY A 298 1.94 -30.97 -10.97
CA GLY A 298 2.06 -31.79 -9.77
C GLY A 298 0.95 -32.82 -9.53
N ALA A 299 -0.07 -32.90 -10.39
CA ALA A 299 -1.02 -34.02 -10.35
C ALA A 299 -0.29 -35.32 -10.77
N ALA A 300 -0.10 -36.23 -9.82
CA ALA A 300 0.75 -37.41 -9.96
C ALA A 300 0.36 -38.28 -11.18
N SER A 301 1.37 -38.58 -12.01
CA SER A 301 1.38 -39.68 -12.97
C SER A 301 0.91 -40.98 -12.32
N GLY A 302 -0.25 -41.44 -12.74
CA GLY A 302 -0.82 -42.72 -12.33
C GLY A 302 -1.63 -43.33 -13.47
N VAL A 303 -0.96 -43.69 -14.56
CA VAL A 303 -1.14 -44.92 -15.36
C VAL A 303 -0.19 -44.80 -16.56
N SER A 304 0.83 -45.66 -16.55
CA SER A 304 1.73 -45.89 -17.68
C SER A 304 1.06 -46.85 -18.66
N LEU A 305 0.96 -46.44 -19.92
CA LEU A 305 1.04 -47.32 -21.08
C LEU A 305 1.68 -46.51 -22.23
N ALA A 306 2.88 -46.94 -22.61
CA ALA A 306 3.71 -46.37 -23.65
C ALA A 306 3.03 -46.35 -25.03
N ASP A 307 3.25 -45.33 -25.85
CA ASP A 307 4.33 -45.31 -26.87
C ASP A 307 4.21 -44.11 -27.84
N GLY A 308 5.35 -43.48 -28.17
CA GLY A 308 5.62 -42.89 -29.50
C GLY A 308 5.57 -41.36 -29.74
N GLY A 309 6.70 -40.66 -29.52
CA GLY A 309 7.24 -39.50 -30.28
C GLY A 309 6.43 -38.18 -30.32
N THR A 310 6.94 -36.96 -30.28
CA THR A 310 8.22 -36.29 -30.63
C THR A 310 8.10 -34.88 -30.01
N GLY A 311 9.00 -34.42 -29.14
CA GLY A 311 10.07 -33.47 -29.50
C GLY A 311 9.58 -32.08 -29.93
N ILE A 312 9.70 -31.08 -29.05
CA ILE A 312 10.18 -29.70 -29.29
C ILE A 312 10.36 -29.04 -27.90
N ASP A 313 11.61 -28.70 -27.59
CA ASP A 313 12.00 -27.82 -26.48
C ASP A 313 11.69 -26.37 -26.85
N GLU A 314 11.01 -25.63 -25.97
CA GLU A 314 11.13 -24.17 -25.91
C GLU A 314 11.22 -23.76 -24.44
N ASP A 315 12.45 -23.53 -24.00
CA ASP A 315 12.78 -22.79 -22.77
C ASP A 315 12.29 -21.35 -22.93
N VAL A 316 11.32 -20.95 -22.11
CA VAL A 316 10.95 -19.54 -21.91
C VAL A 316 11.12 -19.22 -20.44
N ASP A 317 12.18 -18.48 -20.15
CA ASP A 317 12.47 -17.87 -18.86
C ASP A 317 11.30 -16.95 -18.45
N ASN A 318 10.51 -17.40 -17.46
CA ASN A 318 9.51 -16.58 -16.78
C ASN A 318 10.20 -15.86 -15.61
N GLU A 319 10.67 -14.63 -15.84
CA GLU A 319 10.92 -13.69 -14.75
C GLU A 319 9.57 -13.08 -14.32
N GLU A 320 9.10 -13.45 -13.12
CA GLU A 320 7.94 -12.83 -12.48
C GLU A 320 8.23 -11.36 -12.15
N PRO A 321 7.43 -10.40 -12.63
CA PRO A 321 7.51 -9.03 -12.15
C PRO A 321 6.87 -8.93 -10.77
N SER A 322 7.71 -8.68 -9.77
CA SER A 322 7.34 -8.30 -8.40
C SER A 322 6.51 -7.02 -8.41
N TYR A 323 5.22 -7.09 -8.08
CA TYR A 323 4.40 -5.91 -7.78
C TYR A 323 3.58 -6.07 -6.51
N ASP A 324 3.53 -4.97 -5.76
CA ASP A 324 3.05 -4.79 -4.41
C ASP A 324 1.63 -4.22 -4.35
N GLY A 325 0.77 -4.90 -3.59
CA GLY A 325 -0.14 -4.23 -2.67
C GLY A 325 -1.50 -3.74 -3.19
N GLU A 326 -2.53 -4.55 -2.88
CA GLU A 326 -3.71 -4.17 -2.06
C GLU A 326 -5.07 -4.50 -2.67
N HIS A 327 -5.21 -4.61 -3.99
CA HIS A 327 -6.46 -5.08 -4.62
C HIS A 327 -6.50 -6.58 -4.95
N MET A 328 -5.36 -7.28 -4.78
CA MET A 328 -5.08 -8.60 -5.36
C MET A 328 -5.23 -9.78 -4.41
N GLN A 329 -5.16 -9.56 -3.09
CA GLN A 329 -5.17 -10.66 -2.09
C GLN A 329 -6.52 -11.39 -1.98
N GLN A 330 -7.58 -10.89 -2.61
CA GLN A 330 -8.91 -11.48 -2.50
C GLN A 330 -9.23 -12.56 -3.53
N VAL A 331 -8.43 -12.81 -4.58
CA VAL A 331 -8.77 -13.84 -5.59
C VAL A 331 -7.83 -15.04 -5.52
N GLU A 332 -6.52 -14.85 -5.46
CA GLU A 332 -5.55 -15.94 -5.24
C GLU A 332 -5.73 -16.59 -3.85
N GLY A 333 -5.85 -15.78 -2.79
CA GLY A 333 -6.23 -16.27 -1.45
C GLY A 333 -7.65 -16.87 -1.38
N TYR A 334 -8.48 -16.67 -2.42
CA TYR A 334 -9.83 -17.25 -2.53
C TYR A 334 -9.83 -18.67 -3.09
N ILE A 335 -8.86 -19.00 -3.95
CA ILE A 335 -8.66 -20.34 -4.48
C ILE A 335 -7.85 -21.17 -3.46
N ASP A 336 -6.74 -20.62 -2.94
CA ASP A 336 -5.89 -21.29 -1.94
C ASP A 336 -6.61 -21.46 -0.57
N GLY A 337 -7.43 -20.48 -0.18
CA GLY A 337 -8.22 -20.55 1.07
C GLY A 337 -9.32 -21.62 1.07
N LEU A 338 -9.72 -22.12 -0.10
CA LEU A 338 -10.63 -23.27 -0.21
C LEU A 338 -9.89 -24.60 -0.11
N GLU A 339 -8.61 -24.66 -0.47
CA GLU A 339 -7.77 -25.86 -0.35
C GLU A 339 -7.36 -26.13 1.12
N HIS A 340 -7.16 -25.07 1.94
CA HIS A 340 -6.73 -25.22 3.35
C HIS A 340 -7.83 -25.63 4.35
N HIS A 341 -9.12 -25.50 4.00
CA HIS A 341 -10.21 -25.95 4.87
C HIS A 341 -10.57 -27.44 4.69
N ALA A 342 -10.04 -28.12 3.66
CA ALA A 342 -10.21 -29.56 3.49
C ALA A 342 -9.12 -30.39 4.19
N ALA A 343 -8.04 -29.76 4.67
CA ALA A 343 -6.88 -30.45 5.22
C ALA A 343 -6.69 -30.30 6.74
N ASN A 344 -7.46 -29.44 7.43
CA ASN A 344 -7.21 -29.11 8.84
C ASN A 344 -8.31 -29.52 9.84
N ASP A 345 -9.35 -30.24 9.40
CA ASP A 345 -10.26 -30.96 10.30
C ASP A 345 -10.09 -32.47 10.08
N LEU A 346 -8.93 -33.00 10.48
CA LEU A 346 -8.67 -34.42 10.71
C LEU A 346 -8.08 -34.62 12.11
#